data_AF-A0A9X5XBV3-F1
#
_entry.id   AF-A0A9X5XBV3-F1
#
_cell.length_a   1.000
_cell.length_b   1.000
_cell.length_c   1.000
_cell.angle_alpha   90.00
_cell.angle_beta   90.00
_cell.angle_gamma   90.00
#
_symmetry.space_group_name_H-M   'P 1'
#
loop_
_entity.id
_entity.type
_entity.pdbx_description
1 polymer ?
#
loop_
_entity_poly.entity_id
_entity_poly.type
_entity_poly.pdbx_seq_one_letter_code
_entity_poly.pdbx_strand_id
1 'polypeptide(L)' 'AVVLDLAAVTFLDSTTINVVLRAHGVLGPRLRLAALSPFVERVLGITGVSDVLAVFPGVGEALEADAV' A
#
# COMPACT_ATOMS: atom_id res chain seq x y z
N ALA A 1 -3.15 6.03 -12.12
CA ALA A 1 -3.13 5.09 -10.99
C ALA A 1 -3.75 5.75 -9.76
N VAL A 2 -4.10 4.98 -8.72
CA VAL A 2 -4.50 5.51 -7.41
C VAL A 2 -3.36 5.23 -6.44
N VAL A 3 -2.71 6.28 -5.94
CA VAL A 3 -1.60 6.18 -4.98
C VAL A 3 -2.10 6.59 -3.60
N LEU A 4 -1.95 5.69 -2.63
CA LEU A 4 -2.20 5.96 -1.23
C LEU A 4 -0.87 6.36 -0.58
N ASP A 5 -0.72 7.66 -0.31
CA ASP A 5 0.41 8.21 0.42
C ASP A 5 0.26 7.91 1.92
N LEU A 6 1.20 7.12 2.46
CA LEU A 6 1.22 6.69 3.85
C LEU A 6 2.32 7.36 4.67
N ALA A 7 2.97 8.42 4.16
CA ALA A 7 4.12 9.07 4.82
C ALA A 7 3.82 9.53 6.27
N ALA A 8 2.59 9.98 6.53
CA ALA A 8 2.16 10.42 7.85
C ALA A 8 1.50 9.31 8.70
N VAL A 9 1.36 8.10 8.16
CA VAL A 9 0.68 6.99 8.83
C VAL A 9 1.66 6.24 9.71
N THR A 10 1.40 6.27 11.01
CA THR A 10 2.24 5.64 12.04
C THR A 10 1.74 4.27 12.48
N PHE A 11 0.48 3.92 12.17
CA PHE A 11 -0.15 2.67 12.58
C PHE A 11 -1.26 2.25 11.61
N LEU A 12 -1.43 0.94 11.43
CA LEU A 12 -2.53 0.31 10.70
C LEU A 12 -3.02 -0.90 11.50
N ASP A 13 -4.32 -1.13 11.53
CA ASP A 13 -4.97 -2.29 12.15
C ASP A 13 -5.59 -3.22 11.10
N SER A 14 -6.24 -4.29 11.59
CA SER A 14 -6.96 -5.24 10.74
C SER A 14 -8.08 -4.58 9.93
N THR A 15 -8.74 -3.55 10.49
CA THR A 15 -9.78 -2.78 9.79
C THR A 15 -9.20 -2.09 8.57
N THR A 16 -8.09 -1.38 8.74
CA THR A 16 -7.48 -0.61 7.66
C THR A 16 -6.92 -1.53 6.59
N ILE A 17 -6.26 -2.63 7.00
CA ILE A 17 -5.82 -3.68 6.08
C ILE A 17 -6.99 -4.22 5.27
N ASN A 18 -8.13 -4.53 5.90
CA ASN A 18 -9.31 -5.05 5.19
C ASN A 18 -9.86 -4.05 4.16
N VAL A 19 -9.91 -2.76 4.50
CA VAL A 19 -10.36 -1.70 3.59
C VAL A 19 -9.43 -1.60 2.37
N VAL A 20 -8.11 -1.63 2.58
CA VAL A 20 -7.11 -1.57 1.51
C VAL A 20 -7.22 -2.80 0.60
N LEU A 21 -7.42 -4.01 1.17
CA LEU A 21 -7.63 -5.22 0.38
C LEU A 21 -8.92 -5.18 -0.45
N ARG A 22 -10.01 -4.63 0.09
CA ARG A 22 -11.25 -4.42 -0.67
C ARG A 22 -11.05 -3.42 -1.81
N ALA A 23 -10.33 -2.32 -1.56
CA ALA A 23 -9.98 -1.36 -2.59
C ALA A 23 -9.12 -2.01 -3.68
N HIS A 24 -8.15 -2.85 -3.31
CA HIS A 24 -7.35 -3.64 -4.25
C HIS A 24 -8.24 -4.57 -5.09
N GLY A 25 -9.26 -5.21 -4.50
CA GLY A 25 -10.21 -6.04 -5.26
C GLY A 25 -11.00 -5.29 -6.34
N VAL A 26 -11.16 -3.97 -6.22
CA VAL A 26 -11.86 -3.12 -7.20
C VAL A 26 -10.89 -2.47 -8.19
N LEU A 27 -9.73 -2.02 -7.71
CA LEU A 27 -8.76 -1.25 -8.49
C LEU A 27 -7.70 -2.11 -9.16
N GLY A 28 -7.46 -3.31 -8.64
CA GLY A 28 -6.39 -4.23 -9.04
C GLY A 28 -5.00 -3.58 -8.94
N PRO A 29 -4.12 -3.78 -9.93
CA PRO A 29 -2.74 -3.27 -9.92
C PRO A 29 -2.64 -1.73 -9.99
N ARG A 30 -3.78 -1.05 -10.18
CA ARG A 30 -3.83 0.42 -10.16
C ARG A 30 -3.77 1.00 -8.75
N LEU A 31 -4.03 0.22 -7.70
CA LEU A 31 -3.86 0.65 -6.30
C LEU A 31 -2.40 0.45 -5.88
N ARG A 32 -1.78 1.53 -5.40
CA ARG A 32 -0.37 1.56 -5.03
C ARG A 32 -0.22 2.20 -3.66
N LEU A 33 0.60 1.61 -2.81
CA LEU A 33 0.97 2.17 -1.51
C LEU A 33 2.32 2.86 -1.63
N ALA A 34 2.46 4.03 -1.02
CA ALA A 34 3.68 4.82 -1.08
C ALA A 34 4.12 5.27 0.31
N ALA A 35 5.44 5.40 0.52
CA ALA A 35 6.04 6.04 1.69
C ALA A 35 5.59 5.43 3.02
N LEU A 36 5.65 4.10 3.15
CA LEU A 36 5.31 3.45 4.40
C LEU A 36 6.34 3.80 5.47
N SER A 37 5.87 3.98 6.71
CA SER A 37 6.78 4.02 7.85
C SER A 37 7.33 2.62 8.16
N PRO A 38 8.53 2.49 8.77
CA PRO A 38 9.12 1.18 9.09
C PRO A 38 8.23 0.30 9.98
N PHE A 39 7.37 0.93 10.80
CA PHE A 39 6.40 0.20 11.60
C PHE A 39 5.28 -0.39 10.73
N VAL A 40 4.74 0.41 9.80
CA VAL A 40 3.68 0.00 8.87
C VAL A 40 4.18 -1.11 7.93
N GLU A 41 5.39 -0.98 7.39
CA GLU A 41 6.03 -2.04 6.59
C GLU A 41 6.10 -3.37 7.34
N ARG A 42 6.50 -3.33 8.62
CA ARG A 42 6.57 -4.54 9.47
C ARG A 42 5.20 -5.18 9.66
N VAL A 43 4.16 -4.38 9.94
CA VAL A 43 2.79 -4.88 10.12
C VAL A 43 2.32 -5.58 8.84
N LEU A 44 2.46 -4.93 7.69
CA LEU A 44 2.08 -5.50 6.39
C LEU A 44 2.85 -6.80 6.08
N GLY A 45 4.15 -6.82 6.36
CA GLY A 45 4.99 -8.01 6.16
C GLY A 45 4.60 -9.20 7.04
N ILE A 46 4.26 -8.96 8.32
CA ILE A 46 3.78 -10.03 9.21
C ILE A 46 2.43 -10.60 8.74
N THR A 47 1.56 -9.74 8.19
CA THR A 47 0.25 -10.18 7.68
C THR A 47 0.29 -10.87 6.32
N GLY A 48 1.43 -10.87 5.62
CA GLY A 48 1.57 -11.40 4.26
C GLY A 48 0.89 -10.54 3.18
N VAL A 49 0.41 -9.35 3.55
CA VAL A 49 -0.31 -8.44 2.63
C VAL A 49 0.65 -7.73 1.68
N SER A 50 1.92 -7.59 2.07
CA SER A 50 2.97 -7.00 1.22
C SER A 50 3.19 -7.74 -0.10
N ASP A 51 2.84 -9.02 -0.18
CA ASP A 51 3.00 -9.83 -1.41
C ASP A 51 1.89 -9.58 -2.44
N VAL A 52 0.79 -8.94 -2.03
CA VAL A 52 -0.39 -8.69 -2.86
C VAL A 52 -0.48 -7.24 -3.32
N LEU A 53 0.03 -6.31 -2.51
CA LEU A 53 -0.08 -4.88 -2.77
C LEU A 53 1.21 -4.33 -3.36
N ALA A 54 1.11 -3.49 -4.38
CA ALA A 54 2.27 -2.79 -4.93
C ALA A 54 2.70 -1.67 -3.95
N VAL A 55 3.88 -1.82 -3.37
CA VAL A 55 4.46 -0.89 -2.39
C VAL A 55 5.66 -0.17 -3.02
N PHE A 56 5.72 1.14 -2.85
CA PHE A 56 6.77 1.99 -3.39
C PHE A 56 7.40 2.88 -2.29
N PRO A 57 8.68 3.25 -2.42
CA PRO A 57 9.36 4.13 -1.45
C PRO A 57 8.70 5.51 -1.31
N GLY A 58 8.08 6.01 -2.37
CA GLY A 58 7.48 7.33 -2.42
C GLY A 58 6.39 7.46 -3.49
N VAL A 59 5.71 8.60 -3.46
CA VAL A 59 4.60 8.89 -4.38
C VAL A 59 5.09 9.06 -5.81
N GLY A 60 6.28 9.63 -6.02
CA GLY A 60 6.87 9.81 -7.35
C GLY A 60 7.10 8.47 -8.03
N GLU A 61 7.79 7.55 -7.36
CA GLU A 61 8.06 6.20 -7.83
C GLU A 61 6.75 5.42 -8.08
N ALA A 62 5.75 5.61 -7.21
CA ALA A 62 4.44 4.99 -7.38
C ALA A 62 3.68 5.54 -8.60
N LEU A 63 3.88 6.79 -9.00
CA LEU A 63 3.23 7.39 -10.17
C LEU A 63 3.94 7.00 -11.48
N GLU A 64 5.28 6.91 -11.44
CA GLU A 64 6.12 6.53 -12.58
C GLU A 64 6.03 5.05 -12.93
N ALA A 65 5.69 4.19 -11.96
CA ALA A 65 5.46 2.78 -12.21
C ALA A 65 4.32 2.60 -13.24
N ASP A 66 4.54 1.82 -14.29
CA ASP A 66 3.47 1.46 -15.22
C ASP A 66 2.54 0.44 -14.59
N ALA A 67 1.23 0.56 -14.86
CA ALA A 67 0.27 -0.45 -14.44
C ALA A 67 0.28 -1.57 -15.48
N VAL A 68 1.24 -2.49 -15.36
CA VAL A 68 1.24 -3.73 -16.16
C VAL A 68 0.16 -4.66 -15.63
#